data_AF-A0A0F9EZ50-F1
#
_entry.id   AF-A0A0F9EZ50-F1
#
_cell.length_a   1.000
_cell.length_b   1.000
_cell.length_c   1.000
_cell.angle_alpha   90.00
_cell.angle_beta   90.00
_cell.angle_gamma   90.00
#
_symmetry.space_group_name_H-M   'P 1'
#
loop_
_entity.id
_entity.type
_entity.pdbx_description
1 polymer ?
#
loop_
_entity_poly.entity_id
_entity_poly.type
_entity_poly.pdbx_seq_one_letter_code
_entity_poly.pdbx_strand_id
1 'polypeptide(L)' 'MNKPKFYQAKLEKIPDVLKYINPSTMGERMWNKNAECPNCGNNKWWLFPKESAAVREDGKAYVECLNCGYRT' A
#
# COMPACT_ATOMS: atom_id res chain seq x y z
N MET A 1 8.45 27.54 -31.59
CA MET A 1 9.02 27.16 -30.27
C MET A 1 7.87 26.76 -29.36
N ASN A 2 7.89 25.56 -28.79
CA ASN A 2 6.90 25.19 -27.77
C ASN A 2 7.22 25.93 -26.47
N LYS A 3 6.21 26.54 -25.85
CA LYS A 3 6.35 27.18 -24.54
C LYS A 3 6.76 26.13 -23.48
N PRO A 4 7.60 26.49 -22.49
CA PRO A 4 7.94 25.58 -21.40
C PRO A 4 6.69 25.18 -20.62
N LYS A 5 6.57 23.88 -20.34
CA LYS A 5 5.51 23.32 -19.49
C LYS A 5 6.11 23.03 -18.12
N PHE A 6 5.44 23.51 -17.08
CA PHE A 6 5.82 23.24 -15.69
C PHE A 6 4.83 22.24 -15.10
N TYR A 7 5.34 21.30 -14.33
CA TYR A 7 4.56 20.27 -13.66
C TYR A 7 4.67 20.46 -12.16
N GLN A 8 3.56 20.27 -11.45
CA GLN A 8 3.53 20.27 -9.99
C GLN A 8 3.05 18.89 -9.53
N ALA A 9 3.81 18.26 -8.63
CA ALA A 9 3.36 17.07 -7.95
C ALA A 9 2.30 17.45 -6.91
N LYS A 10 1.12 16.83 -7.01
CA LYS A 10 0.04 16.98 -6.03
C LYS A 10 -0.19 15.63 -5.36
N LEU A 11 -0.19 15.64 -4.02
CA LEU A 11 -0.58 14.46 -3.25
C LEU A 11 -2.10 14.44 -3.15
N GLU A 12 -2.71 13.40 -3.71
CA GLU A 12 -4.15 13.18 -3.63
C GLU A 12 -4.43 11.91 -2.82
N LYS A 13 -5.46 11.97 -1.98
CA LYS A 13 -5.86 10.83 -1.17
C LYS A 13 -6.55 9.80 -2.07
N ILE A 14 -5.97 8.62 -2.15
CA ILE A 14 -6.57 7.48 -2.83
C ILE A 14 -7.32 6.64 -1.78
N PRO A 15 -8.64 6.38 -1.94
CA PRO A 15 -9.43 5.67 -0.93
C PRO A 15 -8.96 4.24 -0.66
N ASP A 16 -8.52 3.51 -1.68
CA ASP A 16 -8.10 2.12 -1.58
C ASP A 16 -6.93 1.85 -2.53
N VAL A 17 -5.71 2.13 -2.07
CA VAL A 17 -4.49 2.00 -2.88
C VAL A 17 -4.28 0.55 -3.34
N LEU A 18 -4.69 -0.43 -2.53
CA LEU A 18 -4.54 -1.85 -2.87
C LEU A 18 -5.31 -2.19 -4.15
N LYS A 19 -6.56 -1.74 -4.30
CA LYS A 19 -7.34 -1.96 -5.53
C LYS A 19 -6.66 -1.45 -6.81
N TYR A 20 -5.81 -0.42 -6.72
CA TYR A 20 -5.09 0.12 -7.87
C TYR A 20 -3.89 -0.74 -8.29
N ILE A 21 -3.30 -1.47 -7.35
CA ILE A 21 -2.11 -2.30 -7.61
C ILE A 21 -2.42 -3.79 -7.73
N ASN A 22 -3.51 -4.26 -7.12
CA ASN A 22 -3.96 -5.65 -7.09
C ASN A 22 -5.49 -5.64 -6.83
N PRO A 23 -6.32 -6.41 -7.56
CA PRO A 23 -7.77 -6.44 -7.36
C PRO A 23 -8.25 -6.99 -5.99
N SER A 24 -7.41 -7.00 -4.96
CA SER A 24 -7.73 -7.40 -3.59
C SER A 24 -7.81 -6.20 -2.64
N THR A 25 -8.65 -6.29 -1.62
CA THR A 25 -8.70 -5.34 -0.49
C THR A 25 -7.80 -5.78 0.67
N MET A 26 -7.54 -4.85 1.59
CA MET A 26 -6.79 -5.17 2.81
C MET A 26 -7.52 -6.20 3.69
N GLY A 27 -8.86 -6.15 3.74
CA GLY A 27 -9.65 -7.10 4.52
C GLY A 27 -9.61 -8.52 3.94
N GLU A 28 -9.64 -8.66 2.62
CA GLU A 28 -9.45 -9.96 1.95
C GLU A 28 -8.07 -10.55 2.22
N ARG A 29 -7.04 -9.70 2.21
CA ARG A 29 -5.66 -10.13 2.50
C ARG A 29 -5.44 -10.55 3.96
N MET A 30 -6.17 -9.94 4.90
CA MET A 30 -6.10 -10.28 6.33
C MET A 30 -7.09 -11.36 6.76
N TRP A 31 -7.96 -11.82 5.85
CA TRP A 31 -9.10 -12.67 6.17
C TRP A 31 -9.99 -12.11 7.30
N ASN A 32 -10.05 -10.78 7.45
CA ASN A 32 -10.92 -10.11 8.41
C ASN A 32 -11.53 -8.84 7.79
N LYS A 33 -12.77 -8.50 8.17
CA LYS A 33 -13.47 -7.35 7.57
C LYS A 33 -12.84 -6.00 7.90
N ASN A 34 -12.16 -5.92 9.05
CA ASN A 34 -11.63 -4.67 9.60
C ASN A 34 -10.17 -4.41 9.22
N ALA A 35 -9.54 -5.29 8.44
CA ALA A 35 -8.11 -5.24 8.14
C ALA A 35 -7.24 -5.16 9.40
N GLU A 36 -7.62 -5.83 10.48
CA GLU A 36 -6.89 -5.80 11.75
C GLU A 36 -5.61 -6.63 11.65
N CYS A 37 -4.53 -6.06 12.18
CA CYS A 37 -3.25 -6.74 12.29
C CYS A 37 -3.35 -7.89 13.30
N PRO A 38 -2.91 -9.12 12.94
CA PRO A 38 -2.98 -10.28 13.84
C PRO A 38 -2.11 -10.12 15.10
N ASN A 39 -1.10 -9.24 15.06
CA ASN A 39 -0.18 -9.05 16.18
C ASN A 39 -0.65 -8.00 17.20
N CYS A 40 -1.32 -6.93 16.76
CA CYS A 40 -1.64 -5.80 17.64
C CYS A 40 -3.06 -5.24 17.48
N GLY A 41 -3.90 -5.82 16.61
CA GLY A 41 -5.27 -5.38 16.38
C GLY A 41 -5.43 -4.03 15.65
N ASN A 42 -4.35 -3.31 15.35
CA ASN A 42 -4.43 -2.06 14.59
C ASN A 42 -4.76 -2.30 13.10
N ASN A 43 -5.40 -1.34 12.45
CA ASN A 43 -5.82 -1.45 11.04
C ASN A 43 -5.15 -0.44 10.09
N LYS A 44 -4.04 0.18 10.53
CA LYS A 44 -3.25 1.10 9.70
C LYS A 44 -2.07 0.36 9.09
N TRP A 45 -2.00 0.43 7.76
CA TRP A 45 -1.01 -0.29 6.96
C TRP A 45 -0.23 0.68 6.07
N TRP A 46 1.04 0.37 5.88
CA TRP A 46 1.92 0.98 4.92
C TRP A 46 2.12 0.02 3.75
N LEU A 47 1.77 0.44 2.54
CA LEU A 47 2.05 -0.34 1.34
C LEU A 47 3.45 -0.02 0.84
N PHE A 48 4.27 -1.05 0.62
CA PHE A 48 5.59 -0.84 0.06
C PHE A 48 5.51 -0.45 -1.42
N PRO A 49 6.41 0.46 -1.87
CA PRO A 49 6.54 0.79 -3.28
C PRO A 49 6.82 -0.45 -4.12
N LYS A 50 6.30 -0.48 -5.36
CA LYS A 50 6.50 -1.60 -6.29
C LYS A 50 7.98 -1.83 -6.61
N GLU A 51 8.76 -0.76 -6.58
CA GLU A 51 10.19 -0.74 -6.87
C GLU A 51 11.04 -1.17 -5.67
N SER A 52 10.46 -1.30 -4.48
CA SER A 52 11.18 -1.74 -3.29
C SER A 52 11.74 -3.16 -3.48
N ALA A 53 12.91 -3.43 -2.90
CA ALA A 53 13.58 -4.73 -3.00
C ALA A 53 12.65 -5.87 -2.54
N ALA A 54 11.92 -5.65 -1.44
CA ALA A 54 10.93 -6.60 -0.92
C ALA A 54 9.91 -7.01 -1.99
N VAL A 55 9.30 -6.05 -2.70
CA VAL A 55 8.30 -6.36 -3.74
C VAL A 55 8.93 -6.99 -4.98
N ARG A 56 10.15 -6.57 -5.35
CA ARG A 56 10.85 -7.11 -6.53
C ARG A 56 11.29 -8.55 -6.35
N GLU A 57 11.72 -8.94 -5.15
CA GLU A 57 12.27 -10.25 -4.87
C GLU A 57 11.18 -11.32 -4.70
N ASP A 58 10.05 -11.01 -4.06
CA ASP A 58 8.95 -11.97 -3.85
C ASP A 58 7.80 -11.82 -4.86
N GLY A 59 7.84 -10.78 -5.70
CA GLY A 59 6.85 -10.54 -6.76
C GLY A 59 5.46 -10.10 -6.27
N LYS A 60 5.26 -9.92 -4.96
CA LYS A 60 3.99 -9.50 -4.34
C LYS A 60 4.13 -8.15 -3.65
N ALA A 61 3.08 -7.32 -3.74
CA ALA A 61 3.06 -6.03 -3.09
C ALA A 61 2.97 -6.20 -1.57
N TYR A 62 3.99 -5.81 -0.80
CA TYR A 62 4.00 -6.00 0.66
C TYR A 62 3.28 -4.88 1.40
N VAL A 63 2.68 -5.22 2.54
CA VAL A 63 2.16 -4.23 3.49
C VAL A 63 2.78 -4.44 4.87
N GLU A 64 3.01 -3.33 5.58
CA GLU A 64 3.54 -3.31 6.95
C GLU A 64 2.55 -2.63 7.90
N CYS A 65 2.29 -3.23 9.06
CA CYS A 65 1.48 -2.62 10.09
C CYS A 65 2.22 -1.40 10.68
N LEU A 66 1.60 -0.23 10.63
CA LEU A 66 2.18 1.03 11.13
C LEU A 66 2.34 1.09 12.66
N ASN A 67 1.84 0.10 13.40
CA ASN A 67 1.96 0.06 14.86
C ASN A 67 3.03 -0.93 15.36
N CYS A 68 3.11 -2.12 14.77
CA CYS A 68 3.98 -3.19 15.27
C CYS A 68 4.99 -3.74 14.25
N GLY A 69 4.97 -3.24 13.01
CA GLY A 69 5.90 -3.69 11.97
C GLY A 69 5.60 -5.08 11.39
N TYR A 70 4.46 -5.70 11.71
CA TYR A 70 4.04 -6.95 11.07
C TYR A 70 3.94 -6.78 9.55
N ARG A 71 4.54 -7.70 8.78
CA ARG A 71 4.59 -7.67 7.32
C ARG A 71 3.80 -8.81 6.71
N THR A 72 3.11 -8.55 5.60
CA THR A 72 2.44 -9.59 4.79
C THR A 72 2.29 -9.20 3.33
#